data_AF-A0A813G502-F1
#
_entry.id   AF-A0A813G502-F1
#
_cell.length_a   1.000
_cell.length_b   1.000
_cell.length_c   1.000
_cell.angle_alpha   90.00
_cell.angle_beta   90.00
_cell.angle_gamma   90.00
#
_symmetry.space_group_name_H-M   'P 1'
#
loop_
_entity.id
_entity.type
_entity.pdbx_description
1 polymer ?
#
loop_
_entity_poly.entity_id
_entity_poly.type
_entity_poly.pdbx_seq_one_letter_code
_entity_poly.pdbx_strand_id
1 'polypeptide(L)'
;ARWGQLPLQPLVSRPMRPLGSTPPTTTAAVEDVLRHAGVFVIASGVIPPGQSMKFYFYGRQAMGPAAAVSGNSVWFFMELVMAPGGSVQLSVKAENAVRASVEHFMGLIFQTLAAYLS
;
A
#
# COMPACT_ATOMS: atom_id res chain seq x y z
N ALA A 1 12.71 3.62 -14.47
CA ALA A 1 14.01 3.70 -13.76
C ALA A 1 13.92 4.23 -12.31
N ARG A 2 12.91 5.02 -11.93
CA ARG A 2 12.83 5.73 -10.61
C ARG A 2 12.71 4.82 -9.37
N TRP A 3 11.94 3.72 -9.43
CA TRP A 3 11.79 2.75 -8.32
C TRP A 3 13.12 2.10 -7.89
N GLY A 4 14.02 1.85 -8.83
CA GLY A 4 15.29 1.16 -8.56
C GLY A 4 16.28 1.97 -7.71
N GLN A 5 16.12 3.30 -7.67
CA GLN A 5 17.04 4.21 -7.01
C GLN A 5 16.60 4.61 -5.59
N LEU A 6 15.35 4.33 -5.22
CA LEU A 6 14.81 4.70 -3.92
C LEU A 6 15.11 3.63 -2.85
N PRO A 7 15.47 4.05 -1.62
CA PRO A 7 15.71 3.11 -0.53
C PRO A 7 14.41 2.38 -0.17
N LEU A 8 14.51 1.05 -0.05
CA LEU A 8 13.42 0.21 0.44
C LEU A 8 13.29 0.39 1.95
N GLN A 9 12.08 0.75 2.39
CA GLN A 9 11.75 0.79 3.81
C GLN A 9 11.64 -0.64 4.37
N PRO A 10 11.84 -0.85 5.68
CA PRO A 10 11.67 -2.16 6.29
C PRO A 10 10.31 -2.78 5.92
N LEU A 11 10.32 -4.05 5.51
CA LEU A 11 9.11 -4.79 5.20
C LEU A 11 8.24 -4.88 6.46
N VAL A 12 6.98 -4.50 6.34
CA VAL A 12 6.01 -4.65 7.43
C VAL A 12 5.01 -5.74 7.07
N SER A 13 4.81 -6.66 8.01
CA SER A 13 3.87 -7.77 7.87
C SER A 13 2.80 -7.71 8.96
N ARG A 14 1.54 -7.96 8.59
CA ARG A 14 0.40 -8.08 9.50
C ARG A 14 -0.39 -9.36 9.20
N PRO A 15 -0.91 -10.06 10.22
CA PRO A 15 -1.70 -11.25 9.99
C PRO A 15 -3.02 -10.90 9.28
N MET A 16 -3.49 -11.80 8.41
CA MET A 16 -4.76 -11.66 7.70
C MET A 16 -5.86 -12.45 8.39
N ARG A 17 -7.10 -12.01 8.18
CA ARG A 17 -8.27 -12.83 8.50
C ARG A 17 -8.27 -14.12 7.66
N PRO A 18 -8.85 -15.21 8.18
CA PRO A 18 -9.03 -16.45 7.44
C PRO A 18 -9.84 -16.25 6.15
N LEU A 19 -9.56 -17.10 5.15
CA LEU A 19 -10.36 -17.21 3.94
C LEU A 19 -11.85 -17.45 4.28
N GLY A 20 -12.74 -16.68 3.67
CA GLY A 20 -14.19 -16.76 3.91
C GLY A 20 -14.76 -15.70 4.87
N SER A 21 -13.92 -14.82 5.44
CA SER A 21 -14.42 -13.64 6.15
C SER A 21 -15.05 -12.64 5.18
N THR A 22 -16.14 -11.99 5.57
CA THR A 22 -16.70 -10.83 4.87
C THR A 22 -15.89 -9.58 5.26
N PRO A 23 -15.46 -8.71 4.30
CA PRO A 23 -15.74 -8.74 2.86
C PRO A 23 -14.86 -9.73 2.06
N PRO A 24 -15.33 -10.18 0.88
CA PRO A 24 -14.58 -11.12 0.05
C PRO A 24 -13.22 -10.53 -0.37
N THR A 25 -12.16 -11.28 -0.14
CA THR A 25 -10.78 -10.87 -0.44
C THR A 25 -10.47 -11.11 -1.93
N THR A 26 -10.93 -10.20 -2.79
CA THR A 26 -10.62 -10.20 -4.24
C THR A 26 -9.75 -9.00 -4.62
N THR A 27 -9.04 -9.08 -5.74
CA THR A 27 -8.22 -7.95 -6.22
C THR A 27 -9.08 -6.71 -6.42
N ALA A 28 -10.23 -6.83 -7.08
CA ALA A 28 -11.15 -5.72 -7.32
C ALA A 28 -11.63 -5.04 -6.02
N ALA A 29 -11.98 -5.82 -4.99
CA ALA A 29 -12.42 -5.28 -3.70
C ALA A 29 -11.29 -4.52 -2.98
N VAL A 30 -10.06 -5.03 -3.04
CA VAL A 30 -8.89 -4.36 -2.44
C VAL A 30 -8.54 -3.09 -3.21
N GLU A 31 -8.57 -3.12 -4.54
CA GLU A 31 -8.30 -1.94 -5.37
C GLU A 31 -9.29 -0.81 -5.09
N ASP A 32 -10.59 -1.13 -4.97
CA ASP A 32 -11.62 -0.15 -4.73
C ASP A 32 -11.47 0.53 -3.36
N VAL A 33 -11.16 -0.27 -2.34
CA VAL A 33 -10.87 0.23 -0.98
C VAL A 33 -9.64 1.16 -0.98
N LEU A 34 -8.55 0.78 -1.66
CA LEU A 34 -7.35 1.62 -1.77
C LEU A 34 -7.61 2.91 -2.57
N ARG A 35 -8.41 2.83 -3.64
CA ARG A 35 -8.77 4.00 -4.45
C ARG A 35 -9.52 5.05 -3.64
N HIS A 36 -10.47 4.63 -2.80
CA HIS A 36 -11.19 5.53 -1.89
C HIS A 36 -10.28 6.22 -0.86
N ALA A 37 -9.13 5.61 -0.53
CA ALA A 37 -8.11 6.21 0.33
C ALA A 37 -7.13 7.14 -0.42
N GLY A 38 -7.38 7.44 -1.71
CA GLY A 38 -6.50 8.29 -2.53
C GLY A 38 -5.22 7.59 -2.99
N VAL A 39 -5.23 6.25 -3.01
CA VAL A 39 -4.11 5.41 -3.42
C VAL A 39 -4.41 4.79 -4.78
N PHE A 40 -3.50 4.97 -5.74
CA PHE A 40 -3.73 4.61 -7.14
C PHE A 40 -2.99 3.33 -7.51
N VAL A 41 -3.73 2.34 -7.99
CA VAL A 41 -3.20 1.02 -8.40
C VAL A 41 -2.61 1.12 -9.81
N ILE A 42 -1.35 0.68 -9.94
CA ILE A 42 -0.61 0.58 -11.19
C ILE A 42 -0.85 -0.78 -11.83
N ALA A 43 -0.79 -1.84 -11.03
CA ALA A 43 -0.99 -3.21 -11.44
C ALA A 43 -1.47 -4.06 -10.27
N SER A 44 -2.31 -5.05 -10.54
CA SER A 44 -2.67 -6.07 -9.58
C SER A 44 -2.76 -7.44 -10.25
N GLY A 45 -2.70 -8.50 -9.45
CA GLY A 45 -2.89 -9.85 -9.94
C GLY A 45 -2.82 -10.89 -8.84
N VAL A 46 -3.19 -12.11 -9.17
CA VAL A 46 -3.00 -13.28 -8.31
C VAL A 46 -1.67 -13.91 -8.69
N ILE A 47 -0.86 -14.28 -7.69
CA ILE A 47 0.40 -15.01 -7.85
C ILE A 47 0.08 -16.52 -7.83
N PRO A 48 0.22 -17.25 -8.95
CA PRO A 48 0.17 -18.70 -8.95
C PRO A 48 1.41 -19.28 -8.26
N PRO A 49 1.33 -20.39 -7.51
CA PRO A 49 0.15 -21.24 -7.27
C PRO A 49 -0.69 -20.87 -6.03
N GLY A 50 -0.37 -19.79 -5.31
CA GLY A 50 -0.77 -19.60 -3.90
C GLY A 50 -1.98 -18.73 -3.60
N GLN A 51 -2.87 -18.42 -4.57
CA GLN A 51 -4.00 -17.48 -4.45
C GLN A 51 -3.66 -16.12 -3.80
N SER A 52 -2.37 -15.82 -3.63
CA SER A 52 -1.91 -14.60 -3.00
C SER A 52 -2.08 -13.47 -3.99
N MET A 53 -2.58 -12.34 -3.54
CA MET A 53 -2.77 -11.19 -4.40
C MET A 53 -1.57 -10.26 -4.26
N LYS A 54 -1.11 -9.75 -5.39
CA LYS A 54 -0.05 -8.75 -5.47
C LYS A 54 -0.61 -7.46 -6.03
N PHE A 55 -0.23 -6.35 -5.43
CA PHE A 55 -0.61 -5.02 -5.87
C PHE A 55 0.61 -4.12 -5.92
N TYR A 56 0.70 -3.35 -6.99
CA TYR A 56 1.62 -2.23 -7.15
C TYR A 56 0.81 -0.96 -7.19
N PHE A 57 1.12 -0.01 -6.32
CA PHE A 57 0.36 1.24 -6.21
C PHE A 57 1.26 2.40 -5.82
N TYR A 58 0.75 3.61 -6.01
CA TYR A 58 1.38 4.85 -5.58
C TYR A 58 0.40 5.77 -4.87
N GLY A 59 0.94 6.60 -4.00
CA GLY A 59 0.21 7.66 -3.31
C GLY A 59 1.04 8.94 -3.32
N ARG A 60 0.36 10.08 -3.15
CA ARG A 60 1.01 11.39 -3.07
C ARG A 60 0.49 12.13 -1.85
N GLN A 61 1.39 12.55 -0.98
CA GLN A 61 1.05 13.48 0.10
C GLN A 61 1.28 14.90 -0.40
N ALA A 62 0.22 15.69 -0.44
CA ALA A 62 0.34 17.13 -0.57
C ALA A 62 0.94 17.66 0.73
N MET A 63 2.13 18.23 0.65
CA MET A 63 2.61 19.13 1.69
C MET A 63 1.70 20.38 1.60
N GLY A 64 1.27 20.97 2.72
CA GLY A 64 0.16 21.95 2.78
C GLY A 64 0.30 23.21 1.90
N PRO A 65 -0.51 24.27 2.09
CA PRO A 65 -0.56 25.42 1.19
C PRO A 65 0.82 26.04 0.85
N ALA A 66 1.77 25.97 1.78
CA ALA A 66 3.16 26.44 1.60
C ALA A 66 4.01 25.62 0.60
N ALA A 67 3.65 24.37 0.32
CA ALA A 67 4.40 23.51 -0.60
C ALA A 67 3.85 23.47 -2.03
N ALA A 68 2.68 24.08 -2.26
CA ALA A 68 2.20 24.36 -3.61
C ALA A 68 3.19 25.27 -4.39
N VAL A 69 4.01 26.05 -3.68
CA VAL A 69 5.01 26.97 -4.24
C VAL A 69 6.34 26.27 -4.57
N SER A 70 6.68 25.15 -3.93
CA SER A 70 7.99 24.49 -4.07
C SER A 70 8.00 23.23 -4.94
N GLY A 71 6.84 22.77 -5.43
CA GLY A 71 6.76 21.55 -6.25
C GLY A 71 7.16 20.25 -5.53
N ASN A 72 7.49 20.32 -4.23
CA ASN A 72 7.98 19.20 -3.43
C ASN A 72 6.81 18.34 -2.93
N SER A 73 6.22 17.57 -3.83
CA SER A 73 5.32 16.48 -3.46
C SER A 73 6.11 15.30 -2.91
N VAL A 74 5.60 14.69 -1.84
CA VAL A 74 6.11 13.41 -1.34
C VAL A 74 5.42 12.30 -2.12
N TRP A 75 6.20 11.45 -2.75
CA TRP A 75 5.70 10.31 -3.51
C TRP A 75 5.98 9.03 -2.76
N PHE A 76 4.96 8.18 -2.67
CA PHE A 76 5.09 6.85 -2.12
C PHE A 76 4.77 5.84 -3.20
N PHE A 77 5.61 4.84 -3.32
CA PHE A 77 5.43 3.71 -4.21
C PHE A 77 5.44 2.46 -3.36
N MET A 78 4.53 1.53 -3.62
CA MET A 78 4.33 0.36 -2.77
C MET A 78 4.18 -0.93 -3.55
N GLU A 79 4.60 -1.99 -2.89
CA GLU A 79 4.25 -3.37 -3.23
C GLU A 79 3.52 -3.97 -2.02
N LEU A 80 2.31 -4.51 -2.26
CA LEU A 80 1.52 -5.23 -1.27
C LEU A 80 1.35 -6.67 -1.73
N VAL A 81 1.62 -7.62 -0.83
CA VAL A 81 1.29 -9.03 -1.03
C VAL A 81 0.29 -9.41 0.05
N MET A 82 -0.87 -9.89 -0.36
CA MET A 82 -1.92 -10.39 0.53
C MET A 82 -2.04 -11.89 0.33
N ALA A 83 -1.63 -12.68 1.32
CA ALA A 83 -1.84 -14.13 1.34
C ALA A 83 -3.06 -14.44 2.22
N PRO A 84 -4.22 -14.81 1.64
CA PRO A 84 -5.41 -15.10 2.41
C PRO A 84 -5.18 -16.21 3.44
N GLY A 85 -5.61 -16.02 4.70
CA GLY A 85 -5.29 -16.93 5.81
C GLY A 85 -3.82 -16.93 6.27
N GLY A 86 -2.96 -16.12 5.64
CA GLY A 86 -1.57 -15.89 6.02
C GLY A 86 -1.36 -14.47 6.51
N SER A 87 -0.64 -13.65 5.73
CA SER A 87 -0.27 -12.29 6.10
C SER A 87 -0.41 -11.30 4.94
N VAL A 88 -0.64 -10.04 5.29
CA VAL A 88 -0.40 -8.87 4.44
C VAL A 88 1.04 -8.41 4.63
N GLN A 89 1.81 -8.31 3.55
CA GLN A 89 3.15 -7.77 3.52
C GLN A 89 3.16 -6.49 2.70
N LEU A 90 3.68 -5.40 3.28
CA LEU A 90 3.78 -4.09 2.65
C LEU A 90 5.25 -3.67 2.55
N SER A 91 5.70 -3.43 1.34
CA SER A 91 6.99 -2.81 1.00
C SER A 91 6.75 -1.40 0.49
N VAL A 92 7.46 -0.42 1.05
CA VAL A 92 7.33 0.99 0.65
C VAL A 92 8.67 1.54 0.19
N LYS A 93 8.63 2.31 -0.89
CA LYS A 93 9.69 3.22 -1.30
C LYS A 93 9.11 4.61 -1.39
N ALA A 94 9.84 5.59 -0.87
CA ALA A 94 9.35 6.95 -0.82
C ALA A 94 10.40 7.94 -1.33
N GLU A 95 9.93 8.99 -1.99
CA GLU A 95 10.75 10.08 -2.50
C GLU A 95 10.35 11.36 -1.80
N ASN A 96 11.36 12.13 -1.37
CA ASN A 96 11.19 13.37 -0.59
C ASN A 96 10.42 13.16 0.74
N ALA A 97 10.38 11.93 1.26
CA ALA A 97 9.69 11.61 2.50
C ALA A 97 10.63 11.66 3.69
N VAL A 98 10.15 12.24 4.79
CA VAL A 98 10.73 12.02 6.11
C VAL A 98 10.15 10.74 6.72
N ARG A 99 10.85 10.16 7.70
CA ARG A 99 10.44 8.92 8.37
C ARG A 99 8.99 8.96 8.87
N ALA A 100 8.58 10.06 9.49
CA ALA A 100 7.21 10.23 10.00
C ALA A 100 6.15 10.16 8.88
N SER A 101 6.42 10.70 7.70
CA SER A 101 5.51 10.62 6.54
C SER A 101 5.35 9.18 6.07
N VAL A 102 6.43 8.41 6.04
CA VAL A 102 6.41 6.98 5.68
C VAL A 102 5.59 6.20 6.70
N GLU A 103 5.86 6.38 8.00
CA GLU A 103 5.15 5.68 9.08
C GLU A 103 3.65 6.01 9.08
N HIS A 104 3.30 7.30 8.91
CA HIS A 104 1.92 7.74 8.83
C HIS A 104 1.19 7.12 7.62
N PHE A 105 1.84 7.13 6.46
CA PHE A 105 1.25 6.59 5.24
C PHE A 105 1.08 5.07 5.30
N MET A 106 2.05 4.34 5.86
CA MET A 106 1.90 2.90 6.12
C MET A 106 0.75 2.62 7.09
N GLY A 107 0.60 3.44 8.13
CA GLY A 107 -0.53 3.40 9.05
C GLY A 107 -1.87 3.55 8.33
N LEU A 108 -1.97 4.52 7.42
CA LEU A 108 -3.16 4.74 6.58
C LEU A 108 -3.49 3.52 5.72
N ILE A 109 -2.50 2.88 5.10
CA ILE A 109 -2.72 1.64 4.33
C ILE A 109 -3.30 0.53 5.20
N PHE A 110 -2.72 0.27 6.38
CA PHE A 110 -3.23 -0.77 7.27
C PHE A 110 -4.60 -0.43 7.86
N GLN A 111 -4.88 0.85 8.16
CA GLN A 111 -6.21 1.29 8.57
C GLN A 111 -7.23 1.08 7.47
N THR A 112 -6.87 1.41 6.23
CA THR A 112 -7.70 1.20 5.04
C THR A 112 -8.00 -0.29 4.82
N LEU A 113 -7.01 -1.16 5.08
CA LEU A 113 -7.14 -2.60 4.95
C LEU A 113 -7.67 -3.30 6.21
N ALA A 114 -8.05 -2.57 7.27
CA ALA A 114 -8.38 -3.14 8.58
C ALA A 114 -9.48 -4.22 8.53
N ALA A 115 -10.41 -4.13 7.58
CA ALA A 115 -11.45 -5.14 7.37
C ALA A 115 -10.89 -6.54 7.00
N TYR A 116 -9.68 -6.60 6.44
CA TYR A 116 -9.01 -7.82 6.00
C TYR A 116 -7.95 -8.34 6.99
N LEU A 117 -7.65 -7.57 8.06
CA LEU A 117 -6.63 -7.88 9.06
C LEU A 117 -7.24 -8.51 10.31
N SER A 118 -6.49 -9.39 10.97
CA SER A 118 -6.89 -10.02 12.24
C SER A 118 -6.48 -9.25 13.48
#